data_AF-A0A1Y1L6Z0-F1
#
_entry.id   AF-A0A1Y1L6Z0-F1
#
_cell.length_a   1.000
_cell.length_b   1.000
_cell.length_c   1.000
_cell.angle_alpha   90.00
_cell.angle_beta   90.00
_cell.angle_gamma   90.00
#
_symmetry.space_group_name_H-M   'P 1'
#
loop_
_entity.id
_entity.type
_entity.pdbx_description
1 polymer ?
#
loop_
_entity_poly.entity_id
_entity_poly.type
_entity_poly.pdbx_seq_one_letter_code
_entity_poly.pdbx_strand_id
1 'polypeptide(L)'
;MILIHKHEDNLYIFIRDWLIHYNYTTSTYTEFQIHQPTDVREKLSEDRNVAAVSASKDNRLIAVTLCNKQLVIYDEKLNVIANVVCKRAACALTFTDDDDLLIADKTGDVFVYKLDRQPELLLGHLSMLLDVAVSECGRYVITCDRDEKIRVSHYPDSYNIASYCLGHEEFVTHLKMYGDILISAGGDGTVRFWDFVNGRQLNVVNTNDHLPDKAVVAEFRKEMGVENADVTALPIVDLQVYKSEQSAYLGVRLLGSDSVQVYRLQNASDVRLVDVLTVPSLLAFHLGERLLVVTERGFLHYTVAPNKLTKTDVSDACFEKCEHLLKDHVSQSKSLFCNLYKRKYDNVQEYLEKKKMRIENKS
;
A
#
# COMPACT_ATOMS: atom_id res chain seq x y z
N MET A 1 8.01 2.28 -6.68
CA MET A 1 7.42 2.49 -5.34
C MET A 1 8.57 2.52 -4.34
N ILE A 2 8.54 3.48 -3.42
CA ILE A 2 9.45 3.53 -2.27
C ILE A 2 8.60 3.16 -1.06
N LEU A 3 9.04 2.17 -0.29
CA LEU A 3 8.39 1.80 0.96
C LEU A 3 9.30 2.18 2.12
N ILE A 4 8.70 2.69 3.19
CA ILE A 4 9.42 3.10 4.38
C ILE A 4 8.80 2.39 5.57
N HIS A 5 9.64 1.70 6.31
CA HIS A 5 9.28 1.13 7.60
C HIS A 5 10.20 1.72 8.66
N LYS A 6 9.63 2.27 9.73
CA LYS A 6 10.39 2.81 10.85
C LYS A 6 9.89 2.15 12.14
N HIS A 7 10.82 1.63 12.91
CA HIS A 7 10.55 1.08 14.23
C HIS A 7 11.62 1.57 15.20
N GLU A 8 11.20 2.32 16.23
CA GLU A 8 12.11 3.01 17.16
C GLU A 8 13.13 3.85 16.39
N ASP A 9 14.43 3.58 16.60
CA ASP A 9 15.55 4.28 15.95
C ASP A 9 15.94 3.67 14.60
N ASN A 10 15.31 2.57 14.18
CA ASN A 10 15.63 1.90 12.93
C ASN A 10 14.72 2.40 11.81
N LEU A 11 15.33 2.86 10.73
CA LEU A 11 14.69 3.26 9.49
C LEU A 11 15.08 2.29 8.38
N TYR A 12 14.09 1.66 7.78
CA TYR A 12 14.23 0.78 6.62
C TYR A 12 13.58 1.44 5.41
N ILE A 13 14.34 1.62 4.34
CA ILE A 13 13.86 2.19 3.08
C ILE A 13 14.07 1.15 1.99
N PHE A 14 12.99 0.83 1.28
CA PHE A 14 13.00 -0.10 0.17
C PHE A 14 12.81 0.68 -1.12
N ILE A 15 13.80 0.58 -2.02
CA ILE A 15 13.79 1.25 -3.31
C ILE A 15 14.12 0.20 -4.37
N ARG A 16 13.17 -0.10 -5.27
CA ARG A 16 13.31 -1.19 -6.24
C ARG A 16 13.60 -2.52 -5.53
N ASP A 17 14.74 -3.15 -5.76
CA ASP A 17 15.20 -4.36 -5.07
C ASP A 17 16.30 -4.09 -4.02
N TRP A 18 16.48 -2.83 -3.61
CA TRP A 18 17.42 -2.43 -2.57
C TRP A 18 16.73 -2.27 -1.22
N LEU A 19 17.45 -2.68 -0.18
CA LEU A 19 17.12 -2.43 1.22
C LEU A 19 18.20 -1.55 1.83
N ILE A 20 17.77 -0.43 2.39
CA ILE A 20 18.60 0.53 3.12
C ILE A 20 18.14 0.51 4.56
N HIS A 21 19.08 0.31 5.48
CA HIS A 21 18.86 0.37 6.91
C HIS A 21 19.74 1.45 7.52
N TYR A 22 19.11 2.35 8.27
CA TYR A 22 19.78 3.37 9.05
C TYR A 22 19.30 3.31 10.49
N ASN A 23 20.24 3.27 11.43
CA ASN A 23 19.92 3.39 12.85
C ASN A 23 20.31 4.78 13.34
N TYR A 24 19.33 5.54 13.83
CA TYR A 24 19.54 6.92 14.27
C TYR A 24 20.42 7.03 15.52
N THR A 25 20.36 6.05 16.43
CA THR A 25 21.11 6.06 17.69
C THR A 25 22.59 5.69 17.50
N THR A 26 22.88 4.66 16.73
CA THR A 26 24.26 4.23 16.45
C THR A 26 24.87 4.92 15.23
N SER A 27 24.06 5.63 14.44
CA SER A 27 24.45 6.20 13.13
C SER A 27 24.99 5.15 12.14
N THR A 28 24.65 3.87 12.35
CA THR A 28 25.04 2.78 11.45
C THR A 28 24.19 2.79 10.20
N TYR A 29 24.85 2.56 9.06
CA TYR A 29 24.22 2.50 7.74
C TYR A 29 24.57 1.18 7.07
N THR A 30 23.56 0.50 6.56
CA THR A 30 23.69 -0.75 5.81
C THR A 30 22.85 -0.65 4.55
N GLU A 31 23.43 -0.98 3.40
CA GLU A 31 22.75 -0.98 2.10
C GLU A 31 23.13 -2.24 1.35
N PHE A 32 22.13 -2.96 0.83
CA PHE A 32 22.36 -4.11 -0.04
C PHE A 32 21.17 -4.37 -0.96
N GLN A 33 21.45 -5.02 -2.09
CA GLN A 33 20.41 -5.60 -2.92
C GLN A 33 19.83 -6.83 -2.24
N ILE A 34 18.51 -6.96 -2.24
CA ILE A 34 17.80 -8.10 -1.67
C ILE A 34 18.36 -9.38 -2.29
N HIS A 35 18.79 -10.30 -1.42
CA HIS A 35 19.39 -11.58 -1.77
C HIS A 35 18.55 -12.32 -2.80
N GLN A 36 19.18 -12.92 -3.81
CA GLN A 36 18.45 -13.70 -4.82
C GLN A 36 18.00 -15.06 -4.25
N PRO A 37 16.91 -15.64 -4.76
CA PRO A 37 16.47 -16.95 -4.31
C PRO A 37 17.46 -18.02 -4.78
N THR A 38 17.80 -18.96 -3.90
CA THR A 38 18.79 -20.02 -4.17
C THR A 38 18.17 -21.26 -4.84
N ASP A 39 16.90 -21.57 -4.60
CA ASP A 39 16.17 -22.70 -5.21
C ASP A 39 15.14 -22.18 -6.23
N VAL A 40 15.61 -21.84 -7.43
CA VAL A 40 14.76 -21.35 -8.53
C VAL A 40 14.46 -22.50 -9.49
N ARG A 41 13.24 -23.05 -9.40
CA ARG A 41 12.78 -24.14 -10.26
C ARG A 41 12.19 -23.69 -11.60
N GLU A 42 11.83 -22.41 -11.69
CA GLU A 42 11.17 -21.80 -12.86
C GLU A 42 11.81 -20.46 -13.19
N LYS A 43 11.79 -20.05 -14.47
CA LYS A 43 12.27 -18.72 -14.86
C LYS A 43 11.40 -17.65 -14.21
N LEU A 44 12.00 -16.83 -13.36
CA LEU A 44 11.33 -15.70 -12.70
C LEU A 44 11.29 -14.47 -13.61
N SER A 45 10.36 -13.57 -13.32
CA SER A 45 10.34 -12.23 -13.93
C SER A 45 11.64 -11.49 -13.61
N GLU A 46 12.13 -10.70 -14.56
CA GLU A 46 13.27 -9.81 -14.35
C GLU A 46 12.90 -8.60 -13.47
N ASP A 47 11.61 -8.29 -13.33
CA ASP A 47 11.13 -7.23 -12.43
C ASP A 47 11.22 -7.68 -10.97
N ARG A 48 12.24 -7.18 -10.26
CA ARG A 48 12.52 -7.43 -8.84
C ARG A 48 12.07 -6.29 -7.92
N ASN A 49 11.23 -5.37 -8.38
CA ASN A 49 10.75 -4.30 -7.51
C ASN A 49 10.03 -4.88 -6.27
N VAL A 50 10.31 -4.32 -5.09
CA VAL A 50 9.59 -4.64 -3.86
C VAL A 50 8.12 -4.27 -4.04
N ALA A 51 7.26 -5.25 -3.78
CA ALA A 51 5.81 -5.14 -3.91
C ALA A 51 5.15 -4.82 -2.56
N ALA A 52 5.61 -5.43 -1.46
CA ALA A 52 5.11 -5.14 -0.11
C ALA A 52 6.14 -5.51 0.96
N VAL A 53 6.01 -4.88 2.11
CA VAL A 53 6.82 -5.10 3.31
C VAL A 53 5.90 -5.21 4.51
N SER A 54 6.24 -6.10 5.44
CA SER A 54 5.61 -6.18 6.75
C SER A 54 6.64 -6.51 7.80
N ALA A 55 6.44 -6.02 9.02
CA ALA A 55 7.27 -6.35 10.17
C ALA A 55 6.43 -7.04 11.25
N SER A 56 7.03 -7.95 12.01
CA SER A 56 6.41 -8.50 13.20
C SER A 56 6.15 -7.39 14.22
N LYS A 57 5.25 -7.66 15.18
CA LYS A 57 4.86 -6.68 16.20
C LYS A 57 6.03 -6.19 17.05
N ASP A 58 7.00 -7.07 17.30
CA ASP A 58 8.24 -6.77 18.02
C ASP A 58 9.39 -6.35 17.10
N ASN A 59 9.12 -6.23 15.80
CA ASN A 59 10.07 -5.89 14.75
C ASN A 59 11.31 -6.81 14.67
N ARG A 60 11.23 -8.03 15.21
CA ARG A 60 12.28 -9.04 15.05
C ARG A 60 12.33 -9.64 13.66
N LEU A 61 11.20 -9.66 12.96
CA LEU A 61 11.08 -10.20 11.62
C LEU A 61 10.64 -9.11 10.66
N ILE A 62 11.29 -9.03 9.51
CA ILE A 62 10.87 -8.17 8.40
C ILE A 62 10.69 -9.04 7.15
N ALA A 63 9.45 -9.14 6.69
CA ALA A 63 9.09 -9.85 5.49
C ALA A 63 8.99 -8.87 4.31
N VAL A 64 9.56 -9.27 3.18
CA VAL A 64 9.63 -8.48 1.96
C VAL A 64 9.24 -9.36 0.79
N THR A 65 8.25 -8.92 0.00
CA THR A 65 7.88 -9.58 -1.25
C THR A 65 8.24 -8.72 -2.45
N LEU A 66 8.63 -9.37 -3.54
CA LEU A 66 9.04 -8.75 -4.79
C LEU A 66 8.07 -9.15 -5.93
N CYS A 67 8.00 -8.31 -6.96
CA CYS A 67 7.17 -8.52 -8.16
C CYS A 67 7.45 -9.87 -8.87
N ASN A 68 8.65 -10.42 -8.71
CA ASN A 68 9.06 -11.72 -9.27
C ASN A 68 8.64 -12.94 -8.43
N LYS A 69 7.68 -12.80 -7.51
CA LYS A 69 7.17 -13.84 -6.59
C LYS A 69 8.11 -14.23 -5.45
N GLN A 70 9.23 -13.53 -5.30
CA GLN A 70 10.17 -13.81 -4.23
C GLN A 70 9.66 -13.26 -2.90
N LEU A 71 9.71 -14.06 -1.84
CA LEU A 71 9.51 -13.67 -0.44
C LEU A 71 10.82 -13.86 0.31
N VAL A 72 11.29 -12.81 0.99
CA VAL A 72 12.46 -12.86 1.87
C VAL A 72 12.06 -12.40 3.26
N ILE A 73 12.46 -13.14 4.28
CA ILE A 73 12.26 -12.78 5.68
C ILE A 73 13.63 -12.59 6.32
N TYR A 74 13.80 -11.45 6.96
CA TYR A 74 15.00 -11.04 7.66
C TYR A 74 14.79 -11.05 9.16
N ASP A 75 15.86 -11.35 9.92
CA ASP A 75 15.91 -11.07 11.35
C ASP A 75 16.23 -9.59 11.64
N GLU A 76 16.26 -9.22 12.92
CA GLU A 76 16.62 -7.90 13.43
C GLU A 76 18.00 -7.39 12.99
N LYS A 77 18.92 -8.30 12.63
CA LYS A 77 20.28 -8.02 12.15
C LYS A 77 20.38 -8.10 10.62
N LEU A 78 19.26 -8.24 9.93
CA LEU A 78 19.16 -8.39 8.48
C LEU A 78 19.79 -9.68 7.94
N ASN A 79 19.90 -10.72 8.76
CA ASN A 79 20.21 -12.06 8.27
C ASN A 79 18.98 -12.69 7.62
N VAL A 80 19.18 -13.40 6.52
CA VAL A 80 18.10 -14.10 5.82
C VAL A 80 17.66 -15.33 6.63
N ILE A 81 16.43 -15.30 7.14
CA ILE A 81 15.77 -16.43 7.80
C ILE A 81 15.13 -17.34 6.74
N ALA A 82 14.40 -16.73 5.81
CA ALA A 82 13.71 -17.44 4.73
C ALA A 82 13.88 -16.68 3.42
N ASN A 83 14.05 -17.43 2.33
CA ASN A 83 14.10 -16.88 0.97
C ASN A 83 13.44 -17.88 0.03
N VAL A 84 12.15 -17.65 -0.23
CA VAL A 84 11.26 -18.62 -0.86
C VAL A 84 10.62 -17.98 -2.10
N VAL A 85 10.36 -18.79 -3.12
CA VAL A 85 9.58 -18.38 -4.29
C VAL A 85 8.13 -18.80 -4.07
N CYS A 86 7.24 -17.82 -3.94
CA CYS A 86 5.80 -18.04 -3.85
C CYS A 86 5.24 -18.58 -5.17
N LYS A 87 4.16 -19.36 -5.11
CA LYS A 87 3.46 -19.88 -6.30
C LYS A 87 3.01 -18.75 -7.24
N ARG A 88 2.56 -17.65 -6.64
CA ARG A 88 2.08 -16.43 -7.30
C ARG A 88 2.75 -15.22 -6.68
N ALA A 89 2.73 -14.10 -7.40
CA ALA A 89 3.29 -12.85 -6.89
C ALA A 89 2.38 -12.32 -5.79
N ALA A 90 2.95 -12.04 -4.62
CA ALA A 90 2.22 -11.46 -3.51
C ALA A 90 2.05 -9.94 -3.71
N CYS A 91 0.86 -9.44 -3.39
CA CYS A 91 0.49 -8.03 -3.42
C CYS A 91 0.69 -7.36 -2.08
N ALA A 92 0.44 -8.10 -1.00
CA ALA A 92 0.44 -7.57 0.36
C ALA A 92 0.88 -8.66 1.35
N LEU A 93 1.43 -8.19 2.46
CA LEU A 93 1.96 -8.99 3.56
C LEU A 93 1.48 -8.42 4.88
N THR A 94 1.12 -9.27 5.85
CA THR A 94 0.88 -8.84 7.23
C THR A 94 1.25 -9.94 8.20
N PHE A 95 2.01 -9.60 9.25
CA PHE A 95 2.22 -10.52 10.37
C PHE A 95 1.01 -10.53 11.29
N THR A 96 0.72 -11.70 11.84
CA THR A 96 -0.21 -11.86 12.97
C THR A 96 0.52 -11.60 14.30
N ASP A 97 -0.23 -11.54 15.41
CA ASP A 97 0.35 -11.43 16.75
C ASP A 97 1.20 -12.66 17.15
N ASP A 98 0.99 -13.81 16.50
CA ASP A 98 1.72 -15.06 16.72
C ASP A 98 2.92 -15.24 15.77
N ASP A 99 3.34 -14.17 15.08
CA ASP A 99 4.40 -14.15 14.06
C ASP A 99 4.15 -15.04 12.82
N ASP A 100 2.95 -15.59 12.66
CA ASP A 100 2.52 -16.18 11.39
C ASP A 100 2.40 -15.06 10.33
N LEU A 101 2.95 -15.28 9.14
CA LEU A 101 2.91 -14.33 8.03
C LEU A 101 1.74 -14.63 7.10
N LEU A 102 0.85 -13.66 6.89
CA LEU A 102 -0.20 -13.75 5.87
C LEU A 102 0.31 -13.14 4.54
N ILE A 103 0.11 -13.88 3.46
CA ILE A 103 0.59 -13.55 2.12
C ILE A 103 -0.61 -13.49 1.18
N ALA A 104 -1.03 -12.29 0.78
CA ALA A 104 -2.10 -12.09 -0.19
C ALA A 104 -1.54 -11.99 -1.61
N ASP A 105 -2.08 -12.76 -2.56
CA ASP A 105 -1.56 -12.86 -3.92
C ASP A 105 -2.44 -12.24 -5.01
N LYS A 106 -1.84 -12.06 -6.19
CA LYS A 106 -2.50 -11.46 -7.36
C LYS A 106 -3.66 -12.28 -7.92
N THR A 107 -3.78 -13.56 -7.54
CA THR A 107 -4.85 -14.45 -8.02
C THR A 107 -6.07 -14.49 -7.12
N GLY A 108 -6.00 -13.87 -5.94
CA GLY A 108 -7.13 -13.78 -5.03
C GLY A 108 -6.92 -14.57 -3.73
N ASP A 109 -5.80 -15.27 -3.57
CA ASP A 109 -5.60 -16.18 -2.46
C ASP A 109 -4.80 -15.50 -1.33
N VAL A 110 -5.11 -15.85 -0.08
CA VAL A 110 -4.25 -15.57 1.08
C VAL A 110 -3.70 -16.89 1.60
N PHE A 111 -2.38 -16.94 1.79
CA PHE A 111 -1.69 -18.03 2.44
C PHE A 111 -1.23 -17.62 3.83
N VAL A 112 -1.26 -18.56 4.77
CA VAL A 112 -0.56 -18.44 6.06
C VAL A 112 0.79 -19.15 5.93
N TYR A 113 1.86 -18.44 6.27
CA TYR A 113 3.22 -18.94 6.25
C TYR A 113 3.81 -18.93 7.66
N LYS A 114 4.03 -20.13 8.19
CA LYS A 114 4.75 -20.36 9.43
C LYS A 114 6.19 -20.71 9.07
N LEU A 115 7.17 -20.10 9.74
CA LEU A 115 8.59 -20.22 9.37
C LEU A 115 9.10 -21.68 9.28
N ASP A 116 8.45 -22.61 9.98
CA ASP A 116 8.78 -24.03 10.03
C ASP A 116 8.08 -24.89 8.96
N ARG A 117 7.15 -24.33 8.17
CA ARG A 117 6.24 -25.07 7.30
C ARG A 117 6.09 -24.44 5.93
N GLN A 118 5.47 -25.17 5.02
CA GLN A 118 5.08 -24.62 3.72
C GLN A 118 3.86 -23.70 3.86
N PRO A 119 3.70 -22.68 3.00
CA PRO A 119 2.51 -21.84 3.00
C PRO A 119 1.23 -22.66 2.78
N GLU A 120 0.24 -22.48 3.65
CA GLU A 120 -1.07 -23.14 3.57
C GLU A 120 -2.13 -22.15 3.12
N LEU A 121 -3.05 -22.58 2.26
CA LEU A 121 -4.14 -21.71 1.78
C LEU A 121 -5.07 -21.40 2.95
N LEU A 122 -5.23 -20.12 3.26
CA LEU A 122 -6.12 -19.64 4.31
C LEU A 122 -7.50 -19.31 3.73
N LEU A 123 -7.56 -18.53 2.65
CA LEU A 123 -8.82 -18.15 2.00
C LEU A 123 -8.58 -17.72 0.54
N GLY A 124 -9.65 -17.63 -0.25
CA GLY A 124 -9.59 -17.17 -1.64
C GLY A 124 -10.70 -16.18 -2.02
N HIS A 125 -10.40 -15.33 -2.99
CA HIS A 125 -11.28 -14.43 -3.72
C HIS A 125 -11.25 -14.80 -5.21
N LEU A 126 -12.27 -14.37 -5.96
CA LEU A 126 -12.28 -14.47 -7.42
C LEU A 126 -11.58 -13.30 -8.12
N SER A 127 -11.30 -12.24 -7.36
CA SER A 127 -10.65 -11.02 -7.84
C SER A 127 -9.28 -10.88 -7.23
N MET A 128 -8.43 -10.07 -7.86
CA MET A 128 -7.10 -9.76 -7.38
C MET A 128 -7.17 -9.10 -6.00
N LEU A 129 -6.50 -9.69 -5.01
CA LEU A 129 -6.30 -9.04 -3.72
C LEU A 129 -5.29 -7.91 -3.84
N LEU A 130 -5.55 -6.82 -3.13
CA LEU A 130 -4.72 -5.62 -3.17
C LEU A 130 -4.16 -5.27 -1.79
N ASP A 131 -4.84 -5.64 -0.70
CA ASP A 131 -4.30 -5.56 0.66
C ASP A 131 -4.89 -6.64 1.58
N VAL A 132 -4.19 -6.90 2.69
CA VAL A 132 -4.62 -7.78 3.77
C VAL A 132 -4.23 -7.17 5.13
N ALA A 133 -5.15 -7.25 6.09
CA ALA A 133 -4.94 -6.79 7.47
C ALA A 133 -5.47 -7.81 8.48
N VAL A 134 -4.90 -7.78 9.68
CA VAL A 134 -5.39 -8.54 10.84
C VAL A 134 -5.97 -7.55 11.84
N SER A 135 -7.14 -7.87 12.41
CA SER A 135 -7.73 -7.03 13.47
C SER A 135 -6.84 -7.00 14.71
N GLU A 136 -6.83 -5.90 15.47
CA GLU A 136 -6.02 -5.80 16.71
C GLU A 136 -6.36 -6.88 17.76
N CYS A 137 -7.57 -7.44 17.73
CA CYS A 137 -7.94 -8.55 18.62
C CYS A 137 -7.49 -9.94 18.12
N GLY A 138 -6.81 -10.02 16.98
CA GLY A 138 -6.33 -11.26 16.37
C GLY A 138 -7.41 -12.19 15.80
N ARG A 139 -8.70 -11.84 15.88
CA ARG A 139 -9.82 -12.75 15.54
C ARG A 139 -10.31 -12.66 14.10
N TYR A 140 -9.83 -11.69 13.32
CA TYR A 140 -10.29 -11.48 11.96
C TYR A 140 -9.14 -11.20 11.00
N VAL A 141 -9.25 -11.79 9.81
CA VAL A 141 -8.49 -11.40 8.62
C VAL A 141 -9.41 -10.61 7.70
N ILE A 142 -8.92 -9.46 7.27
CA ILE A 142 -9.65 -8.51 6.45
C ILE A 142 -8.88 -8.38 5.13
N THR A 143 -9.56 -8.62 4.02
CA THR A 143 -8.98 -8.56 2.68
C THR A 143 -9.74 -7.58 1.81
N CYS A 144 -9.04 -6.91 0.90
CA CYS A 144 -9.68 -6.06 -0.09
C CYS A 144 -9.21 -6.35 -1.51
N ASP A 145 -10.08 -6.12 -2.48
CA ASP A 145 -9.86 -6.53 -3.86
C ASP A 145 -10.10 -5.43 -4.90
N ARG A 146 -9.78 -5.78 -6.15
CA ARG A 146 -9.96 -4.92 -7.34
C ARG A 146 -11.43 -4.63 -7.65
N ASP A 147 -12.37 -5.45 -7.17
CA ASP A 147 -13.81 -5.31 -7.45
C ASP A 147 -14.57 -4.72 -6.26
N GLU A 148 -13.97 -3.70 -5.64
CA GLU A 148 -14.50 -2.85 -4.56
C GLU A 148 -14.76 -3.55 -3.22
N LYS A 149 -14.55 -4.87 -3.10
CA LYS A 149 -14.98 -5.59 -1.89
C LYS A 149 -13.92 -5.51 -0.82
N ILE A 150 -14.41 -5.34 0.41
CA ILE A 150 -13.67 -5.60 1.63
C ILE A 150 -14.39 -6.76 2.33
N ARG A 151 -13.71 -7.89 2.49
CA ARG A 151 -14.25 -9.08 3.16
C ARG A 151 -13.63 -9.22 4.53
N VAL A 152 -14.47 -9.47 5.54
CA VAL A 152 -14.03 -9.77 6.91
C VAL A 152 -14.31 -11.24 7.17
N SER A 153 -13.27 -12.01 7.44
CA SER A 153 -13.37 -13.44 7.77
C SER A 153 -12.81 -13.69 9.16
N HIS A 154 -13.34 -14.67 9.87
CA HIS A 154 -12.76 -15.11 11.14
C HIS A 154 -11.32 -15.62 10.94
N TYR A 155 -10.51 -15.56 11.98
CA TYR A 155 -9.17 -16.13 12.02
C TYR A 155 -9.01 -16.94 13.32
N PRO A 156 -8.47 -18.17 13.26
CA PRO A 156 -7.94 -18.85 12.06
C PRO A 156 -9.02 -19.48 11.16
N ASP A 157 -10.27 -19.55 11.61
CA ASP A 157 -11.40 -20.20 10.90
C ASP A 157 -11.96 -19.33 9.74
N SER A 158 -11.12 -19.02 8.75
CA SER A 158 -11.37 -18.12 7.61
C SER A 158 -12.45 -18.57 6.63
N TYR A 159 -12.90 -19.83 6.73
CA TYR A 159 -14.10 -20.29 6.02
C TYR A 159 -15.39 -19.62 6.52
N ASN A 160 -15.36 -19.05 7.73
CA ASN A 160 -16.47 -18.26 8.27
C ASN A 160 -16.30 -16.78 7.92
N ILE A 161 -17.09 -16.32 6.96
CA ILE A 161 -17.16 -14.91 6.60
C ILE A 161 -18.06 -14.20 7.61
N ALA A 162 -17.50 -13.21 8.33
CA ALA A 162 -18.23 -12.44 9.33
C ALA A 162 -19.10 -11.36 8.67
N SER A 163 -18.54 -10.63 7.69
CA SER A 163 -19.23 -9.52 7.05
C SER A 163 -18.54 -9.10 5.74
N TYR A 164 -19.17 -8.13 5.06
CA TYR A 164 -18.56 -7.35 3.99
C TYR A 164 -18.73 -5.85 4.28
N CYS A 165 -17.69 -5.07 4.07
CA CYS A 165 -17.76 -3.61 4.09
C CYS A 165 -17.98 -3.11 2.65
N LEU A 166 -19.23 -2.82 2.30
CA LEU A 166 -19.63 -2.42 0.95
C LEU A 166 -19.87 -0.91 0.88
N GLY A 167 -19.25 -0.25 -0.08
CA GLY A 167 -19.49 1.18 -0.33
C GLY A 167 -18.48 1.85 -1.24
N HIS A 168 -17.25 1.35 -1.34
CA HIS A 168 -16.28 1.83 -2.33
C HIS A 168 -16.84 1.66 -3.76
N GLU A 169 -16.52 2.62 -4.63
CA GLU A 169 -17.00 2.66 -6.02
C GLU A 169 -15.93 2.20 -7.02
N GLU A 170 -14.69 2.04 -6.55
CA GLU A 170 -13.55 1.54 -7.32
C GLU A 170 -12.71 0.60 -6.43
N PHE A 171 -11.68 0.01 -7.00
CA PHE A 171 -10.76 -0.90 -6.31
C PHE A 171 -10.24 -0.36 -4.96
N VAL A 172 -10.04 -1.23 -3.98
CA VAL A 172 -9.54 -0.85 -2.65
C VAL A 172 -8.10 -1.33 -2.51
N THR A 173 -7.16 -0.43 -2.22
CA THR A 173 -5.71 -0.74 -2.19
C THR A 173 -5.09 -0.70 -0.80
N HIS A 174 -5.76 -0.12 0.19
CA HIS A 174 -5.21 0.06 1.52
C HIS A 174 -6.22 -0.32 2.59
N LEU A 175 -5.76 -1.12 3.55
CA LEU A 175 -6.45 -1.45 4.79
C LEU A 175 -5.52 -1.11 5.96
N LYS A 176 -6.04 -0.38 6.95
CA LYS A 176 -5.32 -0.05 8.19
C LYS A 176 -6.27 -0.18 9.37
N MET A 177 -5.79 -0.80 10.44
CA MET A 177 -6.52 -0.89 11.70
C MET A 177 -6.26 0.34 12.56
N TYR A 178 -7.30 0.79 13.25
CA TYR A 178 -7.23 1.80 14.31
C TYR A 178 -8.16 1.38 15.46
N GLY A 179 -7.65 0.60 16.41
CA GLY A 179 -8.48 -0.07 17.40
C GLY A 179 -9.45 -1.04 16.72
N ASP A 180 -10.74 -0.92 17.07
CA ASP A 180 -11.83 -1.70 16.49
C ASP A 180 -12.41 -1.07 15.20
N ILE A 181 -11.72 -0.09 14.62
CA ILE A 181 -12.14 0.58 13.38
C ILE A 181 -11.21 0.14 12.26
N LEU A 182 -11.81 -0.30 11.15
CA LEU A 182 -11.09 -0.48 9.90
C LEU A 182 -11.12 0.81 9.11
N ILE A 183 -9.95 1.23 8.60
CA ILE A 183 -9.81 2.34 7.67
C ILE A 183 -9.42 1.76 6.31
N SER A 184 -10.14 2.14 5.25
CA SER A 184 -9.86 1.71 3.88
C SER A 184 -9.75 2.88 2.91
N ALA A 185 -8.96 2.69 1.85
CA ALA A 185 -8.79 3.65 0.78
C ALA A 185 -8.45 2.97 -0.56
N GLY A 186 -8.68 3.66 -1.67
CA GLY A 186 -8.32 3.15 -3.00
C GLY A 186 -8.66 4.08 -4.16
N GLY A 187 -9.20 3.48 -5.23
CA GLY A 187 -9.44 4.10 -6.53
C GLY A 187 -10.43 5.25 -6.53
N ASP A 188 -11.41 5.22 -5.62
CA ASP A 188 -12.48 6.23 -5.56
C ASP A 188 -12.04 7.52 -4.86
N GLY A 189 -10.79 7.59 -4.39
CA GLY A 189 -10.25 8.77 -3.73
C GLY A 189 -10.93 9.08 -2.40
N THR A 190 -11.59 8.10 -1.78
CA THR A 190 -12.21 8.23 -0.46
C THR A 190 -11.45 7.44 0.60
N VAL A 191 -11.38 7.99 1.80
CA VAL A 191 -11.04 7.23 3.01
C VAL A 191 -12.32 6.88 3.73
N ARG A 192 -12.55 5.60 3.98
CA ARG A 192 -13.76 5.10 4.66
C ARG A 192 -13.41 4.45 5.99
N PHE A 193 -14.26 4.68 6.97
CA PHE A 193 -14.13 4.15 8.33
C PHE A 193 -15.26 3.17 8.58
N TRP A 194 -14.94 2.00 9.12
CA TRP A 194 -15.90 0.91 9.24
C TRP A 194 -15.95 0.34 10.66
N ASP A 195 -17.16 0.04 11.09
CA ASP A 195 -17.42 -1.05 12.00
C ASP A 195 -17.40 -2.32 11.15
N PHE A 196 -16.20 -2.91 11.07
CA PHE A 196 -15.94 -4.00 10.15
C PHE A 196 -16.64 -5.29 10.58
N VAL A 197 -16.89 -5.49 11.88
CA VAL A 197 -17.60 -6.69 12.36
C VAL A 197 -19.05 -6.69 11.87
N ASN A 198 -19.72 -5.54 11.89
CA ASN A 198 -21.09 -5.40 11.43
C ASN A 198 -21.22 -4.98 9.95
N GLY A 199 -20.10 -4.76 9.25
CA GLY A 199 -20.10 -4.31 7.85
C GLY A 199 -20.67 -2.91 7.64
N ARG A 200 -20.66 -2.06 8.68
CA ARG A 200 -21.30 -0.73 8.66
C ARG A 200 -20.28 0.37 8.45
N GLN A 201 -20.52 1.23 7.45
CA GLN A 201 -19.76 2.46 7.28
C GLN A 201 -20.08 3.45 8.40
N LEU A 202 -19.05 3.93 9.10
CA LEU A 202 -19.15 4.91 10.17
C LEU A 202 -18.92 6.34 9.66
N ASN A 203 -18.02 6.50 8.70
CA ASN A 203 -17.66 7.80 8.15
C ASN A 203 -16.99 7.67 6.78
N VAL A 204 -16.97 8.76 6.01
CA VAL A 204 -16.28 8.87 4.72
C VAL A 204 -15.67 10.26 4.58
N VAL A 205 -14.43 10.31 4.13
CA VAL A 205 -13.70 11.55 3.83
C VAL A 205 -13.30 11.50 2.36
N ASN A 206 -13.76 12.49 1.58
CA ASN A 206 -13.33 12.66 0.20
C ASN A 206 -12.05 13.51 0.17
N THR A 207 -10.92 12.88 -0.10
CA THR A 207 -9.61 13.55 -0.08
C THR A 207 -9.41 14.47 -1.28
N ASN A 208 -10.19 14.29 -2.35
CA ASN A 208 -10.12 15.13 -3.54
C ASN A 208 -10.68 16.53 -3.29
N ASP A 209 -11.52 16.72 -2.26
CA ASP A 209 -12.03 18.04 -1.86
C ASP A 209 -10.94 18.96 -1.29
N HIS A 210 -9.82 18.38 -0.86
CA HIS A 210 -8.69 19.06 -0.23
C HIS A 210 -7.46 19.19 -1.14
N LEU A 211 -7.61 18.90 -2.44
CA LEU A 211 -6.52 19.05 -3.41
C LEU A 211 -6.10 20.53 -3.55
N PRO A 212 -4.80 20.83 -3.48
CA PRO A 212 -4.28 22.17 -3.75
C PRO A 212 -4.52 22.61 -5.20
N ASP A 213 -4.40 21.68 -6.15
CA ASP A 213 -4.60 21.92 -7.58
C ASP A 213 -5.62 20.92 -8.16
N LYS A 214 -6.77 21.44 -8.62
CA LYS A 214 -7.82 20.65 -9.24
C LYS A 214 -7.52 20.30 -10.70
N ALA A 215 -6.54 20.95 -11.34
CA ALA A 215 -6.15 20.64 -12.72
C ALA A 215 -5.60 19.21 -12.86
N VAL A 216 -4.96 18.69 -11.81
CA VAL A 216 -4.42 17.32 -11.76
C VAL A 216 -5.51 16.27 -11.99
N VAL A 217 -6.72 16.49 -11.46
CA VAL A 217 -7.87 15.59 -11.68
C VAL A 217 -8.29 15.58 -13.15
N ALA A 218 -8.32 16.75 -13.79
CA ALA A 218 -8.69 16.88 -15.20
C ALA A 218 -7.64 16.24 -16.13
N GLU A 219 -6.36 16.39 -15.81
CA GLU A 219 -5.26 15.74 -16.53
C GLU A 219 -5.35 14.22 -16.40
N PHE A 220 -5.51 13.71 -15.18
CA PHE A 220 -5.67 12.28 -14.94
C PHE A 220 -6.90 11.71 -15.66
N ARG A 221 -8.03 12.43 -15.66
CA ARG A 221 -9.22 12.02 -16.40
C ARG A 221 -8.97 11.95 -17.90
N LYS A 222 -8.19 12.88 -18.46
CA LYS A 222 -7.82 12.86 -19.88
C LYS A 222 -6.94 11.65 -20.21
N GLU A 223 -5.99 11.33 -19.33
CA GLU A 223 -5.13 10.13 -19.46
C GLU A 223 -5.96 8.84 -19.44
N MET A 224 -6.82 8.68 -18.42
CA MET A 224 -7.67 7.49 -18.27
C MET A 224 -8.75 7.38 -19.35
N GLY A 225 -9.20 8.50 -19.94
CA GLY A 225 -10.09 8.51 -21.09
C GLY A 225 -9.47 7.85 -22.33
N VAL A 226 -8.15 7.91 -22.50
CA VAL A 226 -7.43 7.17 -23.56
C VAL A 226 -7.46 5.66 -23.29
N GLU A 227 -7.49 5.26 -22.02
CA GLU A 227 -7.60 3.86 -21.61
C GLU A 227 -9.05 3.34 -21.55
N ASN A 228 -10.04 4.14 -21.97
CA ASN A 228 -11.47 3.84 -21.84
C ASN A 228 -11.91 3.57 -20.39
N ALA A 229 -11.28 4.20 -19.41
CA ALA A 229 -11.71 4.17 -18.02
C ALA A 229 -12.38 5.49 -17.64
N ASP A 230 -13.48 5.41 -16.90
CA ASP A 230 -14.18 6.59 -16.39
C ASP A 230 -13.73 6.84 -14.96
N VAL A 231 -13.01 7.94 -14.75
CA VAL A 231 -12.49 8.32 -13.44
C VAL A 231 -13.07 9.65 -13.00
N THR A 232 -13.44 9.71 -11.73
CA THR A 232 -14.08 10.87 -11.09
C THR A 232 -13.17 11.52 -10.05
N ALA A 233 -12.16 10.80 -9.57
CA ALA A 233 -11.28 11.20 -8.48
C ALA A 233 -9.84 10.71 -8.74
N LEU A 234 -8.87 11.33 -8.09
CA LEU A 234 -7.51 10.79 -7.99
C LEU A 234 -7.51 9.64 -6.97
N PRO A 235 -6.87 8.50 -7.30
CA PRO A 235 -6.77 7.37 -6.38
C PRO A 235 -5.78 7.67 -5.26
N ILE A 236 -6.05 7.11 -4.08
CA ILE A 236 -5.11 7.14 -2.95
C ILE A 236 -4.01 6.10 -3.19
N VAL A 237 -2.76 6.53 -3.09
CA VAL A 237 -1.57 5.70 -3.39
C VAL A 237 -0.76 5.32 -2.15
N ASP A 238 -1.01 5.99 -1.04
CA ASP A 238 -0.40 5.68 0.25
C ASP A 238 -1.33 6.14 1.38
N LEU A 239 -1.48 5.29 2.40
CA LEU A 239 -2.34 5.46 3.56
C LEU A 239 -1.63 4.94 4.80
N GLN A 240 -1.36 5.83 5.75
CA GLN A 240 -0.68 5.47 7.00
C GLN A 240 -1.43 6.00 8.20
N VAL A 241 -1.50 5.17 9.25
CA VAL A 241 -2.13 5.52 10.52
C VAL A 241 -1.03 5.51 11.58
N TYR A 242 -0.95 6.60 12.33
CA TYR A 242 -0.09 6.71 13.49
C TYR A 242 -0.92 7.00 14.73
N LYS A 243 -0.66 6.27 15.81
CA LYS A 243 -1.34 6.44 17.11
C LYS A 243 -0.28 6.65 18.18
N SER A 244 -0.34 7.77 18.86
CA SER A 244 0.34 8.01 20.13
C SER A 244 -0.62 7.78 21.30
N GLU A 245 -0.12 7.87 22.54
CA GLU A 245 -0.95 7.77 23.74
C GLU A 245 -2.09 8.80 23.80
N GLN A 246 -1.89 9.97 23.18
CA GLN A 246 -2.81 11.11 23.31
C GLN A 246 -3.52 11.50 22.01
N SER A 247 -3.04 11.05 20.84
CA SER A 247 -3.60 11.46 19.55
C SER A 247 -3.33 10.42 18.49
N ALA A 248 -4.23 10.36 17.51
CA ALA A 248 -4.02 9.56 16.31
C ALA A 248 -4.12 10.44 15.07
N TYR A 249 -3.33 10.09 14.06
CA TYR A 249 -3.21 10.82 12.81
C TYR A 249 -3.28 9.84 11.64
N LEU A 250 -3.83 10.34 10.54
CA LEU A 250 -3.93 9.65 9.27
C LEU A 250 -3.20 10.48 8.22
N GLY A 251 -2.25 9.86 7.51
CA GLY A 251 -1.56 10.45 6.38
C GLY A 251 -2.08 9.84 5.09
N VAL A 252 -2.36 10.69 4.10
CA VAL A 252 -2.87 10.28 2.79
C VAL A 252 -2.07 10.97 1.69
N ARG A 253 -1.70 10.21 0.66
CA ARG A 253 -1.15 10.74 -0.60
C ARG A 253 -1.98 10.29 -1.78
N LEU A 254 -2.25 11.21 -2.71
CA LEU A 254 -3.01 10.97 -3.93
C LEU A 254 -2.08 10.86 -5.14
N LEU A 255 -2.46 10.02 -6.12
CA LEU A 255 -1.70 9.83 -7.35
C LEU A 255 -1.51 11.16 -8.09
N GLY A 256 -0.27 11.45 -8.50
CA GLY A 256 0.05 12.67 -9.24
C GLY A 256 0.02 13.96 -8.42
N SER A 257 -0.38 13.91 -7.15
CA SER A 257 -0.30 15.06 -6.25
C SER A 257 1.04 15.08 -5.53
N ASP A 258 1.69 16.24 -5.53
CA ASP A 258 2.88 16.54 -4.73
C ASP A 258 2.49 16.97 -3.29
N SER A 259 1.42 16.37 -2.75
CA SER A 259 0.87 16.76 -1.45
C SER A 259 0.62 15.57 -0.54
N VAL A 260 0.93 15.75 0.75
CA VAL A 260 0.52 14.84 1.83
C VAL A 260 -0.58 15.52 2.64
N GLN A 261 -1.74 14.88 2.72
CA GLN A 261 -2.84 15.33 3.56
C GLN A 261 -2.74 14.63 4.92
N VAL A 262 -2.78 15.39 6.01
CA VAL A 262 -2.74 14.84 7.37
C VAL A 262 -4.04 15.16 8.08
N TYR A 263 -4.69 14.14 8.62
CA TYR A 263 -5.91 14.23 9.39
C TYR A 263 -5.65 13.81 10.83
N ARG A 264 -6.37 14.41 11.77
CA ARG A 264 -6.41 14.00 13.17
C ARG A 264 -7.64 13.13 13.38
N LEU A 265 -7.44 11.99 14.02
CA LEU A 265 -8.47 11.03 14.38
C LEU A 265 -8.76 11.15 15.88
N GLN A 266 -9.94 11.64 16.26
CA GLN A 266 -10.41 11.53 17.65
C GLN A 266 -11.24 10.26 17.86
N ASN A 267 -12.10 9.95 16.90
CA ASN A 267 -12.87 8.70 16.80
C ASN A 267 -13.27 8.50 15.32
N ALA A 268 -13.98 7.40 14.99
CA ALA A 268 -14.41 7.13 13.61
C ALA A 268 -15.21 8.28 12.97
N SER A 269 -15.99 9.01 13.76
CA SER A 269 -16.90 10.07 13.29
C SER A 269 -16.29 11.46 13.31
N ASP A 270 -15.25 11.70 14.12
CA ASP A 270 -14.54 12.98 14.21
C ASP A 270 -13.12 12.85 13.62
N VAL A 271 -13.07 13.11 12.31
CA VAL A 271 -11.87 13.12 11.48
C VAL A 271 -11.70 14.53 10.93
N ARG A 272 -10.63 15.22 11.30
CA ARG A 272 -10.40 16.61 10.90
C ARG A 272 -9.10 16.75 10.13
N LEU A 273 -9.16 17.45 9.00
CA LEU A 273 -7.95 17.84 8.28
C LEU A 273 -7.12 18.78 9.16
N VAL A 274 -5.86 18.41 9.38
CA VAL A 274 -4.88 19.21 10.12
C VAL A 274 -4.14 20.13 9.15
N ASP A 275 -3.61 19.57 8.07
CA ASP A 275 -2.81 20.32 7.10
C ASP A 275 -2.73 19.57 5.77
N VAL A 276 -2.45 20.32 4.69
CA VAL A 276 -2.14 19.78 3.36
C VAL A 276 -0.76 20.26 2.98
N LEU A 277 0.23 19.38 3.13
CA LEU A 277 1.62 19.71 2.90
C LEU A 277 2.00 19.47 1.45
N THR A 278 2.15 20.55 0.68
CA THR A 278 2.67 20.48 -0.69
C THR A 278 4.19 20.55 -0.70
N VAL A 279 4.83 19.50 -1.23
CA VAL A 279 6.28 19.39 -1.33
C VAL A 279 6.67 19.01 -2.76
N PRO A 280 7.47 19.82 -3.46
CA PRO A 280 7.91 19.50 -4.82
C PRO A 280 8.68 18.17 -4.87
N SER A 281 8.47 17.38 -5.93
CA SER A 281 9.15 16.10 -6.16
C SER A 281 8.94 15.11 -5.01
N LEU A 282 7.70 15.00 -4.50
CA LEU A 282 7.33 14.09 -3.43
C LEU A 282 7.36 12.63 -3.91
N LEU A 283 8.19 11.80 -3.26
CA LEU A 283 8.33 10.39 -3.61
C LEU A 283 7.55 9.46 -2.67
N ALA A 284 7.69 9.66 -1.36
CA ALA A 284 7.03 8.88 -0.31
C ALA A 284 6.97 9.67 1.00
N PHE A 285 6.20 9.19 1.97
CA PHE A 285 6.24 9.71 3.32
C PHE A 285 6.19 8.57 4.34
N HIS A 286 6.59 8.86 5.56
CA HIS A 286 6.39 7.99 6.71
C HIS A 286 5.79 8.81 7.84
N LEU A 287 4.61 8.41 8.31
CA LEU A 287 3.91 9.04 9.42
C LEU A 287 4.17 8.24 10.70
N GLY A 288 4.96 8.83 11.61
CA GLY A 288 5.15 8.33 12.97
C GLY A 288 5.06 9.49 13.97
N GLU A 289 5.87 9.46 15.03
CA GLU A 289 6.05 10.60 15.95
C GLU A 289 6.35 11.92 15.23
N ARG A 290 7.05 11.81 14.10
CA ARG A 290 7.28 12.88 13.14
C ARG A 290 6.81 12.40 11.77
N LEU A 291 6.40 13.34 10.93
CA LEU A 291 6.17 13.09 9.53
C LEU A 291 7.50 13.26 8.78
N LEU A 292 8.03 12.15 8.28
CA LEU A 292 9.17 12.11 7.37
C LEU A 292 8.66 12.17 5.93
N VAL A 293 9.12 13.14 5.15
CA VAL A 293 8.79 13.29 3.74
C VAL A 293 10.04 13.06 2.91
N VAL A 294 9.96 12.11 1.98
CA VAL A 294 11.05 11.76 1.07
C VAL A 294 10.83 12.43 -0.27
N THR A 295 11.81 13.23 -0.68
CA THR A 295 11.82 13.93 -1.97
C THR A 295 13.05 13.55 -2.79
N GLU A 296 13.07 13.92 -4.06
CA GLU A 296 14.27 13.80 -4.91
C GLU A 296 15.48 14.61 -4.38
N ARG A 297 15.24 15.60 -3.51
CA ARG A 297 16.26 16.56 -3.04
C ARG A 297 16.64 16.40 -1.57
N GLY A 298 15.95 15.55 -0.82
CA GLY A 298 16.16 15.46 0.61
C GLY A 298 15.06 14.74 1.38
N PHE A 299 15.39 14.39 2.62
CA PHE A 299 14.43 14.02 3.66
C PHE A 299 14.03 15.26 4.44
N LEU A 300 12.74 15.53 4.51
CA LEU A 300 12.17 16.65 5.26
C LEU A 300 11.42 16.10 6.47
N HIS A 301 11.68 16.67 7.64
CA HIS A 301 11.05 16.27 8.89
C HIS A 301 10.03 17.32 9.33
N TYR A 302 8.85 16.86 9.72
CA TYR A 302 7.77 17.72 10.23
C TYR A 302 7.29 17.21 11.58
N THR A 303 7.11 18.12 12.52
CA THR A 303 6.44 17.84 13.78
C THR A 303 4.93 17.92 13.56
N VAL A 304 4.22 16.87 13.99
CA VAL A 304 2.76 16.79 13.86
C VAL A 304 2.12 17.37 15.11
N ALA A 305 1.65 18.63 15.02
CA ALA A 305 0.87 19.26 16.07
C ALA A 305 -0.64 19.16 15.77
N PRO A 306 -1.52 19.31 16.78
CA PRO A 306 -2.97 19.10 16.62
C PRO A 306 -3.64 19.90 15.49
N ASN A 307 -3.09 21.07 15.15
CA ASN A 307 -3.70 22.02 14.21
C ASN A 307 -2.80 22.39 13.02
N LYS A 308 -1.55 21.93 12.98
CA LYS A 308 -0.60 22.31 11.92
C LYS A 308 0.62 21.39 11.88
N LEU A 309 1.20 21.23 10.70
CA LEU A 309 2.53 20.65 10.54
C LEU A 309 3.62 21.74 10.59
N THR A 310 4.64 21.54 11.40
CA THR A 310 5.78 22.46 11.48
C THR A 310 7.05 21.79 10.99
N LYS A 311 7.69 22.39 9.97
CA LYS A 311 8.97 21.91 9.46
C LYS A 311 10.00 21.96 10.59
N THR A 312 10.71 20.86 10.78
CA THR A 312 11.79 20.72 11.74
C THR A 312 13.09 20.65 10.94
N ASP A 313 13.98 21.62 11.11
CA ASP A 313 15.26 21.63 10.42
C ASP A 313 16.20 20.62 11.10
N VAL A 314 16.15 19.37 10.62
CA VAL A 314 17.03 18.28 11.03
C VAL A 314 17.87 17.90 9.82
N SER A 315 19.19 17.96 9.94
CA SER A 315 20.08 17.35 8.95
C SER A 315 19.95 15.83 9.06
N ASP A 316 19.44 15.18 8.02
CA ASP A 316 19.33 13.72 8.00
C ASP A 316 20.52 13.11 7.28
N ALA A 317 21.48 12.59 8.05
CA ALA A 317 22.68 11.93 7.53
C ALA A 317 22.37 10.65 6.72
N CYS A 318 21.16 10.09 6.85
CA CYS A 318 20.74 8.97 6.02
C CYS A 318 20.60 9.40 4.54
N PHE A 319 20.07 10.61 4.28
CA PHE A 319 19.79 11.06 2.93
C PHE A 319 21.07 11.17 2.08
N GLU A 320 22.14 11.74 2.64
CA GLU A 320 23.43 11.89 1.94
C GLU A 320 24.00 10.54 1.49
N LYS A 321 23.70 9.45 2.22
CA LYS A 321 24.19 8.11 1.91
C LYS A 321 23.37 7.40 0.83
N CYS A 322 22.07 7.71 0.69
CA CYS A 322 21.17 7.03 -0.25
C CYS A 322 20.71 7.88 -1.44
N GLU A 323 21.25 9.09 -1.62
CA GLU A 323 20.83 10.03 -2.67
C GLU A 323 20.93 9.42 -4.08
N HIS A 324 21.95 8.58 -4.35
CA HIS A 324 22.16 7.94 -5.65
C HIS A 324 20.99 7.03 -6.06
N LEU A 325 20.37 6.32 -5.12
CA LEU A 325 19.25 5.42 -5.40
C LEU A 325 17.93 6.17 -5.66
N LEU A 326 17.77 7.38 -5.10
CA LEU A 326 16.56 8.18 -5.25
C LEU A 326 16.51 8.88 -6.61
N LYS A 327 17.64 9.40 -7.10
CA LYS A 327 17.74 10.09 -8.40
C LYS A 327 17.33 9.21 -9.58
N ASP A 328 17.58 7.90 -9.48
CA ASP A 328 17.23 6.97 -10.55
C ASP A 328 15.73 6.60 -10.58
N HIS A 329 14.93 6.90 -9.55
CA HIS A 329 13.57 6.38 -9.37
C HIS A 329 12.48 7.01 -10.27
N VAL A 330 12.81 8.06 -11.04
CA VAL A 330 11.86 9.09 -11.49
C VAL A 330 10.81 8.67 -12.55
N SER A 331 10.72 7.42 -13.02
CA SER A 331 9.95 7.14 -14.27
C SER A 331 9.01 5.93 -14.33
N GLN A 332 8.70 5.21 -13.24
CA GLN A 332 7.93 3.95 -13.37
C GLN A 332 6.63 3.81 -12.55
N SER A 333 6.32 4.68 -11.60
CA SER A 333 5.22 4.45 -10.65
C SER A 333 3.80 4.68 -11.18
N LYS A 334 3.60 5.49 -12.24
CA LYS A 334 2.25 5.91 -12.67
C LYS A 334 1.42 4.78 -13.29
N SER A 335 2.05 3.81 -13.96
CA SER A 335 1.35 2.79 -14.76
C SER A 335 0.59 1.75 -13.95
N LEU A 336 0.93 1.51 -12.69
CA LEU A 336 0.37 0.38 -11.93
C LEU A 336 -1.11 0.61 -11.56
N PHE A 337 -1.45 1.81 -11.11
CA PHE A 337 -2.81 2.16 -10.67
C PHE A 337 -3.78 2.27 -11.86
N CYS A 338 -3.32 2.76 -13.02
CA CYS A 338 -4.15 2.86 -14.22
C CYS A 338 -4.71 1.48 -14.64
N ASN A 339 -3.91 0.42 -14.50
CA ASN A 339 -4.31 -0.95 -14.82
C ASN A 339 -5.38 -1.54 -13.88
N LEU A 340 -5.61 -0.94 -12.70
CA LEU A 340 -6.61 -1.42 -11.76
C LEU A 340 -8.02 -0.99 -12.15
N TYR A 341 -8.18 0.12 -12.88
CA TYR A 341 -9.49 0.58 -13.33
C TYR A 341 -10.15 -0.41 -14.30
N LYS A 342 -11.47 -0.52 -14.20
CA LYS A 342 -12.28 -1.30 -15.13
C LYS A 342 -12.41 -0.50 -16.44
N ARG A 343 -11.92 -1.07 -17.53
CA ARG A 343 -12.07 -0.48 -18.86
C ARG A 343 -13.48 -0.71 -19.37
N LYS A 344 -14.14 0.35 -19.85
CA LYS A 344 -15.41 0.28 -20.57
C LYS A 344 -15.14 -0.29 -21.95
N TYR A 345 -15.32 -1.60 -22.10
CA TYR A 345 -15.38 -2.22 -23.41
C TYR A 345 -16.84 -2.27 -23.86
N ASP A 346 -17.17 -1.52 -24.92
CA ASP A 346 -18.41 -1.77 -25.64
C ASP A 346 -18.22 -2.98 -26.56
N ASN A 347 -18.29 -4.16 -25.95
CA ASN A 347 -18.17 -5.43 -26.66
C ASN A 347 -19.21 -5.58 -27.77
N VAL A 348 -20.36 -4.89 -27.66
CA VAL A 348 -21.43 -4.94 -28.66
C VAL A 348 -21.04 -4.10 -29.87
N GLN A 349 -20.58 -2.87 -29.66
CA GLN A 349 -20.20 -1.98 -30.74
C GLN A 349 -18.95 -2.46 -31.48
N GLU A 350 -17.93 -2.95 -30.78
CA GLU A 350 -16.78 -3.60 -31.40
C GLU A 350 -17.18 -4.86 -32.19
N TYR A 351 -18.11 -5.67 -31.67
CA TYR A 351 -18.62 -6.83 -32.39
C TYR A 351 -19.34 -6.43 -33.68
N LEU A 352 -20.16 -5.37 -33.63
CA LEU A 352 -20.88 -4.83 -34.78
C LEU A 352 -19.92 -4.27 -35.83
N GLU A 353 -18.87 -3.57 -35.43
CA GLU A 353 -17.82 -3.08 -36.33
C GLU A 353 -17.03 -4.23 -36.96
N LYS A 354 -16.58 -5.21 -36.17
CA LYS A 354 -15.93 -6.43 -36.67
C LYS A 354 -16.84 -7.19 -37.63
N LYS A 355 -18.15 -7.24 -37.36
CA LYS A 355 -19.15 -7.86 -38.25
C LYS A 355 -19.30 -7.07 -39.55
N LYS A 356 -19.35 -5.73 -39.49
CA LYS A 356 -19.42 -4.85 -40.67
C LYS A 356 -18.19 -5.01 -41.56
N MET A 357 -16.99 -4.98 -40.97
CA MET A 357 -15.72 -5.21 -41.69
C MET A 357 -15.64 -6.60 -42.34
N ARG A 358 -16.21 -7.64 -41.70
CA ARG A 358 -16.29 -8.99 -42.29
C ARG A 358 -17.25 -9.07 -43.47
N ILE A 359 -18.27 -8.22 -43.52
CA ILE A 359 -19.22 -8.15 -44.64
C ILE A 359 -18.58 -7.38 -45.80
N GLU A 360 -17.92 -6.26 -45.52
CA GLU A 360 -17.24 -5.42 -46.51
C GLU A 360 -16.03 -6.14 -47.15
N ASN A 361 -15.30 -6.97 -46.41
CA ASN A 361 -14.19 -7.76 -46.97
C ASN A 361 -14.64 -8.99 -47.78
N LYS A 362 -15.95 -9.30 -47.82
CA LYS A 362 -16.52 -10.41 -48.59
C LYS A 362 -17.22 -9.96 -49.88
N SER A 363 -17.43 -8.65 -50.05
CA SER A 363 -17.85 -8.01 -51.30
C SER A 363 -16.65 -7.54 -52.09
#